data_AF-A0A7I7P7M3-F1
#
_entry.id   AF-A0A7I7P7M3-F1
#
_cell.length_a   1.000
_cell.length_b   1.000
_cell.length_c   1.000
_cell.angle_alpha   90.00
_cell.angle_beta   90.00
_cell.angle_gamma   90.00
#
_symmetry.space_group_name_H-M   'P 1'
#
loop_
_entity.id
_entity.type
_entity.pdbx_description
1 polymer ?
#
loop_
_entity_poly.entity_id
_entity_poly.type
_entity_poly.pdbx_seq_one_letter_code
_entity_poly.pdbx_strand_id
1 'polypeptide(L)'
;MCRAFDKVHRAVAVNNSRSGGDNPTAVIAVATSGRQALNVGGEYLLTKLAEQPATPPDLANEIRRMASIYQELTVDYLAEASSSETEPLLRSGDETTATIEGLCK
;
A
#
# COMPACT_ATOMS: atom_id res chain seq x y z
N MET A 1 1.65 -11.00 -11.67
CA MET A 1 1.24 -10.13 -10.54
C MET A 1 2.32 -9.89 -9.50
N CYS A 2 3.10 -10.90 -9.08
CA CYS A 2 4.17 -10.77 -8.08
C CYS A 2 5.11 -9.57 -8.33
N ARG A 3 5.66 -9.43 -9.55
CA ARG A 3 6.51 -8.27 -9.90
C ARG A 3 5.80 -6.91 -9.77
N ALA A 4 4.49 -6.87 -10.04
CA ALA A 4 3.71 -5.64 -9.89
C ALA A 4 3.52 -5.30 -8.41
N PHE A 5 3.25 -6.31 -7.59
CA PHE A 5 3.21 -6.21 -6.13
C PHE A 5 4.54 -5.71 -5.57
N ASP A 6 5.66 -6.38 -5.88
CA ASP A 6 7.00 -6.00 -5.37
C ASP A 6 7.35 -4.54 -5.71
N LYS A 7 6.98 -4.10 -6.92
CA LYS A 7 7.22 -2.72 -7.36
C LYS A 7 6.46 -1.72 -6.51
N VAL A 8 5.18 -1.98 -6.22
CA VAL A 8 4.33 -1.11 -5.39
C VAL A 8 4.78 -1.17 -3.93
N HIS A 9 5.00 -2.36 -3.38
CA HIS A 9 5.45 -2.55 -2.00
C HIS A 9 6.75 -1.81 -1.73
N ARG A 10 7.72 -1.89 -2.65
CA ARG A 10 8.97 -1.10 -2.58
C ARG A 10 8.71 0.41 -2.62
N ALA A 11 7.79 0.89 -3.46
CA ALA A 11 7.49 2.31 -3.54
C ALA A 11 6.89 2.83 -2.23
N VAL A 12 5.98 2.07 -1.60
CA VAL A 12 5.41 2.40 -0.29
C VAL A 12 6.51 2.42 0.79
N ALA A 13 7.33 1.36 0.87
CA ALA A 13 8.41 1.25 1.86
C ALA A 13 9.40 2.42 1.80
N VAL A 14 9.85 2.79 0.59
CA VAL A 14 10.81 3.90 0.39
C VAL A 14 10.22 5.26 0.80
N ASN A 15 8.92 5.47 0.62
CA ASN A 15 8.29 6.73 1.02
C ASN A 15 8.07 6.79 2.53
N ASN A 16 7.68 5.68 3.14
CA ASN A 16 7.43 5.60 4.58
C ASN A 16 8.73 5.54 5.43
N SER A 17 9.89 5.26 4.83
CA SER A 17 11.17 5.27 5.54
C SER A 17 11.76 6.68 5.72
N ARG A 18 11.13 7.72 5.17
CA ARG A 18 11.59 9.12 5.25
C ARG A 18 10.87 9.81 6.41
N SER A 19 11.53 10.78 7.07
CA SER A 19 10.91 11.54 8.17
C SER A 19 10.68 13.03 7.86
N GLY A 20 11.51 13.63 6.98
CA GLY A 20 11.52 15.08 6.78
C GLY A 20 12.30 15.87 7.84
N GLY A 21 12.80 15.21 8.90
CA GLY A 21 13.54 15.83 10.00
C GLY A 21 12.71 16.89 10.73
N ASP A 22 13.36 17.99 11.13
CA ASP A 22 12.72 19.06 11.91
C ASP A 22 12.07 20.16 11.04
N ASN A 23 12.13 20.04 9.71
CA ASN A 23 11.51 21.02 8.81
C ASN A 23 10.02 20.67 8.60
N PRO A 24 9.07 21.50 9.09
CA PRO A 24 7.64 21.17 9.00
C PRO A 24 7.15 20.96 7.57
N THR A 25 7.66 21.74 6.61
CA THR A 25 7.33 21.59 5.19
C THR A 25 7.84 20.26 4.64
N ALA A 26 9.04 19.82 5.05
CA ALA A 26 9.59 18.54 4.62
C ALA A 26 8.82 17.36 5.22
N VAL A 27 8.38 17.45 6.48
CA VAL A 27 7.52 16.45 7.12
C VAL A 27 6.22 16.29 6.33
N ILE A 28 5.55 17.40 6.00
CA ILE A 28 4.31 17.39 5.20
C ILE A 28 4.56 16.81 3.80
N ALA A 29 5.68 17.18 3.16
CA ALA A 29 6.03 16.67 1.83
C ALA A 29 6.25 15.14 1.84
N VAL A 30 6.95 14.63 2.86
CA VAL A 30 7.16 13.19 3.05
C VAL A 30 5.85 12.47 3.29
N ALA A 31 5.00 12.96 4.21
CA ALA A 31 3.69 12.38 4.49
C ALA A 31 2.81 12.36 3.24
N THR A 32 2.81 13.45 2.45
CA THR A 32 2.08 13.56 1.19
C THR A 32 2.58 12.55 0.16
N SER A 33 3.90 12.37 0.03
CA SER A 33 4.50 11.37 -0.86
C SER A 33 4.16 9.93 -0.42
N GLY A 34 4.08 9.66 0.88
CA GLY A 34 3.62 8.38 1.43
C GLY A 34 2.16 8.09 1.06
N ARG A 35 1.26 9.05 1.28
CA ARG A 35 -0.16 8.95 0.87
C ARG A 35 -0.31 8.76 -0.63
N GLN A 36 0.50 9.46 -1.44
CA GLN A 36 0.50 9.29 -2.89
C GLN A 36 0.96 7.88 -3.31
N ALA A 37 1.98 7.33 -2.64
CA ALA A 37 2.47 5.98 -2.93
C ALA A 37 1.41 4.90 -2.64
N LEU A 38 0.64 5.06 -1.56
CA LEU A 38 -0.51 4.19 -1.26
C LEU A 38 -1.60 4.31 -2.34
N ASN A 39 -2.04 5.54 -2.64
CA ASN A 39 -3.10 5.77 -3.63
C ASN A 39 -2.76 5.22 -5.02
N VAL A 40 -1.63 5.68 -5.59
CA VAL A 40 -1.16 5.24 -6.91
C VAL A 40 -0.81 3.75 -6.89
N GLY A 41 -0.31 3.24 -5.76
CA GLY A 41 -0.02 1.83 -5.56
C GLY A 41 -1.27 0.96 -5.71
N GLY A 42 -2.35 1.30 -4.99
CA GLY A 42 -3.63 0.60 -5.08
C GLY A 42 -4.21 0.61 -6.49
N GLU A 43 -4.28 1.80 -7.12
CA GLU A 43 -4.76 1.94 -8.50
C GLU A 43 -3.94 1.12 -9.51
N TYR A 44 -2.60 1.14 -9.37
CA TYR A 44 -1.70 0.40 -10.23
C TYR A 44 -1.90 -1.12 -10.07
N LEU A 45 -2.07 -1.62 -8.84
CA LEU A 45 -2.33 -3.04 -8.59
C LEU A 45 -3.63 -3.50 -9.26
N LEU A 46 -4.72 -2.75 -9.11
CA LEU A 46 -6.00 -3.06 -9.74
C LEU A 46 -5.90 -3.05 -11.26
N THR A 47 -5.21 -2.04 -11.82
CA THR A 47 -4.96 -1.96 -13.27
C THR A 47 -4.20 -3.18 -13.77
N LYS A 48 -3.10 -3.56 -13.09
CA LYS A 48 -2.30 -4.72 -13.50
C LYS A 48 -3.00 -6.06 -13.32
N LEU A 49 -3.88 -6.16 -12.34
CA LEU A 49 -4.72 -7.34 -12.16
C LEU A 49 -5.71 -7.50 -13.33
N ALA A 50 -6.35 -6.41 -13.77
CA ALA A 50 -7.26 -6.43 -14.91
C ALA A 50 -6.55 -6.81 -16.23
N GLU A 51 -5.30 -6.39 -16.41
CA GLU A 51 -4.46 -6.78 -17.56
C GLU A 51 -4.00 -8.26 -17.53
N GLN A 52 -4.13 -8.96 -16.39
CA GLN A 52 -3.63 -10.32 -16.18
C GLN A 52 -4.77 -11.27 -15.77
N PRO A 53 -5.70 -11.61 -16.68
CA PRO A 53 -6.86 -12.46 -16.36
C PRO A 53 -6.47 -13.90 -15.96
N ALA A 54 -5.25 -14.35 -16.31
CA ALA A 54 -4.72 -15.66 -15.92
C ALA A 54 -4.11 -15.68 -14.50
N THR A 55 -4.21 -14.59 -13.73
CA THR A 55 -3.74 -14.57 -12.33
C THR A 55 -4.52 -15.61 -11.51
N PRO A 56 -3.84 -16.48 -10.73
CA PRO A 56 -4.51 -17.40 -9.81
C PRO A 56 -5.53 -16.69 -8.90
N PRO A 57 -6.72 -17.28 -8.66
CA PRO A 57 -7.79 -16.60 -7.92
C PRO A 57 -7.41 -16.16 -6.50
N ASP A 58 -6.63 -16.97 -5.80
CA ASP A 58 -6.07 -16.66 -4.48
C ASP A 58 -5.20 -15.40 -4.51
N LEU A 59 -4.22 -15.35 -5.41
CA LEU A 59 -3.37 -14.17 -5.59
C LEU A 59 -4.17 -12.96 -6.04
N ALA A 60 -5.15 -13.14 -6.94
CA ALA A 60 -6.01 -12.06 -7.37
C ALA A 60 -6.82 -11.45 -6.22
N ASN A 61 -7.30 -12.27 -5.29
CA ASN A 61 -8.05 -11.82 -4.12
C ASN A 61 -7.18 -11.03 -3.15
N GLU A 62 -5.97 -11.52 -2.84
CA GLU A 62 -5.06 -10.80 -1.95
C GLU A 62 -4.56 -9.49 -2.56
N ILE A 63 -4.35 -9.41 -3.88
CA ILE A 63 -4.02 -8.15 -4.54
C ILE A 63 -5.16 -7.13 -4.42
N ARG A 64 -6.43 -7.56 -4.59
CA ARG A 64 -7.58 -6.67 -4.41
C ARG A 64 -7.68 -6.20 -2.95
N ARG A 65 -7.46 -7.10 -2.00
CA ARG A 65 -7.43 -6.78 -0.57
C ARG A 65 -6.34 -5.74 -0.27
N MET A 66 -5.13 -5.95 -0.76
CA MET A 66 -4.03 -4.99 -0.59
C MET A 66 -4.36 -3.62 -1.18
N ALA A 67 -4.96 -3.58 -2.38
CA ALA A 67 -5.38 -2.32 -2.99
C ALA A 67 -6.44 -1.59 -2.15
N SER A 68 -7.42 -2.30 -1.59
CA SER A 68 -8.42 -1.73 -0.67
C SER A 68 -7.75 -1.15 0.57
N ILE A 69 -6.85 -1.89 1.20
CA ILE A 69 -6.10 -1.46 2.38
C ILE A 69 -5.33 -0.16 2.09
N TYR A 70 -4.65 -0.06 0.95
CA TYR A 70 -3.94 1.17 0.59
C TYR A 70 -4.88 2.36 0.34
N GLN A 71 -6.05 2.13 -0.25
CA GLN A 71 -7.05 3.18 -0.46
C GLN A 71 -7.64 3.66 0.86
N GLU A 72 -8.01 2.75 1.76
CA GLU A 72 -8.53 3.06 3.09
C GLU A 72 -7.49 3.82 3.93
N LEU A 73 -6.24 3.34 4.00
CA LEU A 73 -5.15 4.05 4.69
C LEU A 73 -4.92 5.45 4.12
N THR A 74 -5.02 5.61 2.79
CA THR A 74 -4.88 6.93 2.17
C THR A 74 -5.95 7.89 2.69
N VAL A 75 -7.21 7.45 2.76
CA VAL A 75 -8.32 8.27 3.26
C VAL A 75 -8.17 8.55 4.75
N ASP A 76 -7.83 7.55 5.56
CA ASP A 76 -7.61 7.70 7.00
C ASP A 76 -6.50 8.71 7.30
N TYR A 77 -5.38 8.64 6.58
CA TYR A 77 -4.29 9.59 6.74
C TYR A 77 -4.64 11.01 6.28
N LEU A 78 -5.54 11.16 5.30
CA LEU A 78 -6.05 12.47 4.90
C LEU A 78 -7.04 13.04 5.91
N ALA A 79 -7.76 12.18 6.62
CA ALA A 79 -8.66 12.54 7.71
C ALA A 79 -7.94 12.76 9.06
N GLU A 80 -6.60 12.63 9.09
CA GLU A 80 -5.79 12.71 10.31
C GLU A 80 -6.21 11.69 11.38
N ALA A 81 -6.62 10.49 10.95
CA ALA A 81 -6.96 9.39 11.85
C ALA A 81 -5.80 9.09 12.81
N SER A 82 -6.13 8.78 14.05
CA SER A 82 -5.17 8.42 15.08
C SER A 82 -4.48 7.10 14.77
N SER A 83 -3.33 6.87 15.41
CA SER A 83 -2.61 5.58 15.29
C SER A 83 -3.50 4.40 15.67
N SER A 84 -4.31 4.51 16.73
CA SER A 84 -5.26 3.47 17.15
C SER A 84 -6.32 3.15 16.10
N GLU A 85 -6.74 4.13 15.30
CA GLU A 85 -7.70 3.93 14.21
C GLU A 85 -7.06 3.21 13.02
N THR A 86 -5.80 3.56 12.67
CA THR A 86 -5.08 2.97 11.53
C THR A 86 -4.41 1.62 11.82
N GLU A 87 -4.06 1.34 13.08
CA GLU A 87 -3.28 0.16 13.49
C GLU A 87 -3.89 -1.20 13.05
N PRO A 88 -5.21 -1.44 13.15
CA PRO A 88 -5.81 -2.68 12.64
C PRO A 88 -5.60 -2.86 11.14
N LEU A 89 -5.69 -1.77 10.38
CA LEU A 89 -5.58 -1.79 8.92
C LEU A 89 -4.12 -1.98 8.48
N LEU A 90 -3.17 -1.38 9.20
CA LEU A 90 -1.73 -1.63 9.02
C LEU A 90 -1.38 -3.10 9.25
N ARG A 91 -1.87 -3.70 10.34
CA ARG A 91 -1.67 -5.14 10.61
C ARG A 91 -2.27 -6.02 9.53
N SER A 92 -3.46 -5.69 9.05
CA SER A 92 -4.10 -6.36 7.91
C SER A 92 -3.24 -6.25 6.64
N GLY A 93 -2.58 -5.11 6.42
CA GLY A 93 -1.62 -4.91 5.34
C GLY A 93 -0.37 -5.80 5.46
N ASP A 94 0.19 -5.93 6.66
CA ASP A 94 1.34 -6.81 6.93
C ASP A 94 0.99 -8.28 6.68
N GLU A 95 -0.16 -8.73 7.16
CA GLU A 95 -0.67 -10.09 6.92
C GLU A 95 -0.89 -10.36 5.43
N THR A 96 -1.53 -9.41 4.73
CA THR A 96 -1.77 -9.51 3.28
C THR A 96 -0.45 -9.57 2.50
N THR A 97 0.55 -8.78 2.92
CA THR A 97 1.90 -8.79 2.33
C THR A 97 2.51 -10.19 2.47
N ALA A 98 2.52 -10.75 3.68
CA ALA A 98 3.08 -12.07 3.93
C ALA A 98 2.37 -13.17 3.12
N THR A 99 1.04 -13.09 2.96
CA THR A 99 0.27 -14.02 2.12
C THR A 99 0.65 -13.89 0.64
N ILE A 100 0.71 -12.68 0.09
CA ILE A 100 1.10 -12.46 -1.31
C ILE A 100 2.51 -12.97 -1.56
N GLU A 101 3.46 -12.68 -0.67
CA GLU A 101 4.83 -13.18 -0.77
C GLU A 101 4.89 -14.72 -0.75
N GLY A 102 4.02 -15.37 0.03
CA GLY A 102 3.88 -16.83 0.04
C GLY A 102 3.36 -17.39 -1.28
N LEU A 103 2.37 -16.74 -1.89
CA LEU A 103 1.78 -17.12 -3.18
C LEU A 103 2.71 -16.82 -4.38
N CYS A 104 3.72 -15.98 -4.18
CA CYS A 104 4.66 -15.53 -5.19
C CYS A 104 6.00 -16.29 -5.21
N LYS A 105 6.15 -17.30 -4.35
CA LYS A 105 7.27 -18.24 -4.33
C LYS A 105 7.02 -19.41 -5.26
#